data_AF-A0A1M3QZG7-F1
#
_entry.id   AF-A0A1M3QZG7-F1
#
_cell.length_a   1.000
_cell.length_b   1.000
_cell.length_c   1.000
_cell.angle_alpha   90.00
_cell.angle_beta   90.00
_cell.angle_gamma   90.00
#
_symmetry.space_group_name_H-M   'P 1'
#
loop_
_entity.id
_entity.type
_entity.pdbx_description
1 polymer ?
#
loop_
_entity_poly.entity_id
_entity_poly.type
_entity_poly.pdbx_seq_one_letter_code
_entity_poly.pdbx_strand_id
1 'polypeptide(L)'
;MIFKKDDFRLGMVLGLLLPLISVVIYYFVKFYPLYSFGDMMAAFKTNKSLVRAISITCLFLNVVLFTIYINTRKDKTAKGIFAITIIYAISSLIFNYFG
;
A
#
# COMPACT_ATOMS: atom_id res chain seq x y z
N MET A 1 0.26 22.97 -1.01
CA MET A 1 -1.21 23.10 -0.84
C MET A 1 -2.01 21.92 -1.45
N ILE A 2 -1.41 20.71 -1.56
CA ILE A 2 -2.09 19.49 -2.06
C ILE A 2 -2.86 18.78 -0.94
N PHE A 3 -2.35 18.79 0.29
CA PHE A 3 -3.02 18.29 1.49
C PHE A 3 -4.13 19.22 2.01
N LYS A 4 -4.86 19.94 1.15
CA LYS A 4 -6.08 20.68 1.55
C LYS A 4 -7.29 20.35 0.67
N LYS A 5 -7.07 19.73 -0.48
CA LYS A 5 -8.15 19.26 -1.34
C LYS A 5 -8.77 18.01 -0.73
N ASP A 6 -10.07 18.06 -0.50
CA ASP A 6 -10.86 16.89 -0.20
C ASP A 6 -11.46 16.36 -1.51
N ASP A 7 -10.64 15.60 -2.24
CA ASP A 7 -10.97 15.10 -3.56
C ASP A 7 -10.88 13.58 -3.58
N PHE A 8 -11.95 12.94 -4.03
CA PHE A 8 -12.01 11.49 -4.20
C PHE A 8 -10.90 10.98 -5.13
N ARG A 9 -10.59 11.73 -6.20
CA ARG A 9 -9.49 11.42 -7.13
C ARG A 9 -8.12 11.43 -6.45
N LEU A 10 -7.90 12.38 -5.53
CA LEU A 10 -6.66 12.46 -4.76
C LEU A 10 -6.54 11.21 -3.87
N GLY A 11 -7.62 10.83 -3.20
CA GLY A 11 -7.67 9.61 -2.39
C GLY A 11 -7.36 8.35 -3.19
N MET A 12 -7.91 8.23 -4.39
CA MET A 12 -7.62 7.11 -5.28
C MET A 12 -6.14 7.05 -5.68
N VAL A 13 -5.57 8.17 -6.11
CA VAL A 13 -4.14 8.23 -6.47
C VAL A 13 -3.25 7.86 -5.28
N LEU A 14 -3.57 8.35 -4.08
CA LEU A 14 -2.86 7.99 -2.86
C LEU A 14 -2.98 6.49 -2.53
N GLY A 15 -4.18 5.92 -2.64
CA GLY A 15 -4.42 4.50 -2.44
C GLY A 15 -3.62 3.62 -3.41
N LEU A 16 -3.43 4.07 -4.66
CA LEU A 16 -2.66 3.34 -5.66
C LEU A 16 -1.14 3.49 -5.47
N LEU A 17 -0.68 4.63 -4.94
CA LEU A 17 0.73 4.89 -4.64
C LEU A 17 1.21 4.20 -3.36
N LEU A 18 0.30 3.89 -2.43
CA LEU A 18 0.63 3.25 -1.17
C LEU A 18 1.35 1.90 -1.28
N PRO A 19 0.94 0.97 -2.17
CA PRO A 19 1.70 -0.25 -2.45
C PRO A 19 3.14 0.00 -2.90
N LEU A 20 3.36 0.96 -3.80
CA LEU A 20 4.70 1.36 -4.25
C LEU A 20 5.53 1.90 -3.08
N ILE A 21 4.95 2.80 -2.28
CA ILE A 21 5.60 3.36 -1.09
C ILE A 21 5.95 2.25 -0.10
N SER A 22 5.07 1.25 0.06
CA SER A 22 5.29 0.14 1.00
C SER A 22 6.48 -0.72 0.61
N VAL A 23 6.68 -1.00 -0.69
CA VAL A 23 7.86 -1.73 -1.19
C VAL A 23 9.12 -0.93 -0.96
N VAL A 24 9.08 0.38 -1.20
CA VAL A 24 10.23 1.28 -0.96
C VAL A 24 10.58 1.33 0.52
N ILE A 25 9.60 1.51 1.41
CA ILE A 25 9.80 1.48 2.87
C ILE A 25 10.41 0.13 3.29
N TYR A 26 9.89 -0.98 2.77
CA TYR A 26 10.39 -2.30 3.12
C TYR A 26 11.86 -2.52 2.69
N TYR A 27 12.23 -2.01 1.51
CA TYR A 27 13.61 -2.02 1.04
C TYR A 27 14.54 -1.29 2.03
N PHE A 28 14.18 -0.05 2.39
CA PHE A 28 15.00 0.76 3.29
C PHE A 28 15.09 0.22 4.72
N VAL A 29 14.04 -0.45 5.21
CA VAL A 29 14.02 -1.00 6.57
C VAL A 29 14.78 -2.32 6.68
N LYS A 30 14.75 -3.17 5.64
CA LYS A 30 15.23 -4.56 5.77
C LYS A 30 16.40 -4.94 4.87
N PHE A 31 16.53 -4.30 3.71
CA PHE A 31 17.56 -4.63 2.73
C PHE A 31 18.67 -3.58 2.70
N TYR A 32 18.34 -2.29 2.89
CA TYR A 32 19.36 -1.24 2.96
C TYR A 32 20.10 -1.27 4.30
N PRO A 33 21.44 -1.09 4.32
CA PRO A 33 22.35 -0.91 3.19
C PRO A 33 22.97 -2.21 2.64
N LEU A 34 22.69 -3.37 3.24
CA LEU A 34 23.42 -4.62 2.96
C LEU A 34 23.10 -5.29 1.61
N TYR A 35 21.92 -5.05 1.05
CA TYR A 35 21.42 -5.75 -0.13
C TYR A 35 20.86 -4.78 -1.19
N SER A 36 21.02 -5.14 -2.46
CA SER A 36 20.52 -4.34 -3.58
C SER A 36 19.03 -4.54 -3.81
N PHE A 37 18.40 -3.64 -4.58
CA PHE A 37 17.00 -3.79 -4.98
C PHE A 37 16.77 -5.07 -5.82
N GLY A 38 17.79 -5.50 -6.58
CA GLY A 38 17.76 -6.75 -7.35
C GLY A 38 17.66 -7.98 -6.45
N ASP A 39 18.41 -8.00 -5.35
CA ASP A 39 18.39 -9.09 -4.36
C ASP A 39 17.03 -9.17 -3.66
N MET A 40 16.41 -8.01 -3.39
CA MET A 40 15.06 -7.96 -2.84
C MET A 40 14.02 -8.58 -3.80
N MET A 41 14.09 -8.28 -5.11
CA MET A 41 13.18 -8.92 -6.08
C MET A 41 13.41 -10.43 -6.19
N ALA A 42 14.66 -10.88 -6.16
CA ALA A 42 14.97 -12.30 -6.13
C ALA A 42 14.41 -12.97 -4.86
N ALA A 43 14.51 -12.31 -3.72
CA ALA A 43 13.98 -12.77 -2.44
C ALA A 43 12.43 -12.82 -2.44
N PHE A 44 11.74 -11.89 -3.10
CA PHE A 44 10.27 -11.94 -3.21
C PHE A 44 9.78 -13.12 -4.02
N LYS A 45 10.51 -13.52 -5.07
CA LYS A 45 10.16 -14.69 -5.88
C LYS A 45 10.36 -16.00 -5.14
N THR A 46 11.37 -16.07 -4.29
CA THR A 46 11.75 -17.30 -3.56
C THR A 46 11.04 -17.44 -2.23
N ASN A 47 10.65 -16.34 -1.58
CA ASN A 47 10.18 -16.36 -0.20
C ASN A 47 8.75 -15.78 -0.06
N LYS A 48 7.75 -16.66 -0.08
CA LYS A 48 6.33 -16.28 0.10
C LYS A 48 6.04 -15.57 1.44
N SER A 49 6.93 -15.72 2.43
CA SER A 49 6.82 -15.01 3.71
C SER A 49 7.10 -13.51 3.56
N LEU A 50 8.09 -13.13 2.73
CA LEU A 50 8.42 -11.72 2.46
C LEU A 50 7.28 -11.01 1.75
N VAL A 51 6.67 -11.68 0.76
CA VAL A 51 5.51 -11.16 0.04
C VAL A 51 4.34 -10.91 1.00
N ARG A 52 4.05 -11.87 1.91
CA ARG A 52 3.02 -11.68 2.94
C ARG A 52 3.34 -10.52 3.89
N ALA A 53 4.59 -10.39 4.33
CA ALA A 53 4.99 -9.30 5.22
C ALA A 53 4.74 -7.93 4.57
N ILE A 54 5.08 -7.77 3.28
CA ILE A 54 4.86 -6.51 2.55
C ILE A 54 3.37 -6.23 2.34
N SER A 55 2.58 -7.25 2.01
CA SER A 55 1.13 -7.09 1.91
C SER A 55 0.52 -6.58 3.21
N ILE A 56 0.95 -7.12 4.36
CA ILE A 56 0.51 -6.64 5.68
C ILE A 56 0.97 -5.20 5.93
N THR A 57 2.23 -4.87 5.63
CA THR A 57 2.75 -3.50 5.75
C THR A 57 1.96 -2.51 4.88
N CYS A 58 1.61 -2.90 3.66
CA CYS A 58 0.79 -2.10 2.75
C CYS A 58 -0.62 -1.87 3.28
N LEU A 59 -1.29 -2.92 3.77
CA LEU A 59 -2.62 -2.79 4.38
C LEU A 59 -2.58 -1.90 5.63
N PHE A 60 -1.55 -2.05 6.47
CA PHE A 60 -1.36 -1.20 7.64
C PHE A 60 -1.18 0.27 7.25
N LEU A 61 -0.31 0.57 6.28
CA LEU A 61 -0.12 1.93 5.76
C LEU A 61 -1.41 2.53 5.18
N ASN A 62 -2.23 1.74 4.47
CA ASN A 62 -3.56 2.17 4.01
C ASN A 62 -4.48 2.55 5.16
N VAL A 63 -4.55 1.74 6.22
CA VAL A 63 -5.36 2.03 7.41
C VAL A 63 -4.87 3.28 8.14
N VAL A 64 -3.55 3.45 8.28
CA VAL A 64 -2.95 4.65 8.89
C VAL A 64 -3.29 5.89 8.08
N LEU A 65 -3.12 5.84 6.75
CA LEU A 65 -3.42 6.99 5.89
C LEU A 65 -4.91 7.32 5.94
N PHE A 66 -5.76 6.30 5.82
CA PHE A 66 -7.22 6.44 5.97
C PHE A 66 -7.60 7.11 7.29
N THR A 67 -6.99 6.68 8.40
CA THR A 67 -7.24 7.24 9.75
C THR A 67 -6.80 8.70 9.87
N ILE A 68 -5.67 9.07 9.26
CA ILE A 68 -5.22 10.47 9.22
C ILE A 68 -6.21 11.34 8.43
N TYR A 69 -6.68 10.86 7.28
CA TYR A 69 -7.61 11.62 6.43
C TYR A 69 -9.01 11.75 7.02
N ILE A 70 -9.52 10.72 7.71
CA ILE A 70 -10.83 10.80 8.38
C ILE A 70 -10.77 11.75 9.60
N ASN A 71 -9.69 11.70 10.39
CA ASN A 71 -9.50 12.61 11.53
C ASN A 71 -9.32 14.08 11.10
N THR A 72 -8.78 14.32 9.89
CA THR A 72 -8.67 15.66 9.32
C THR A 72 -9.95 16.12 8.58
N ARG A 73 -11.06 15.41 8.78
CA ARG A 73 -12.40 15.69 8.18
C ARG A 73 -12.36 15.77 6.66
N LYS A 74 -11.56 14.90 6.03
CA LYS A 74 -11.43 14.77 4.58
C LYS A 74 -12.04 13.48 4.06
N ASP A 75 -13.35 13.45 4.18
CA ASP A 75 -14.12 12.23 4.00
C ASP A 75 -14.10 11.75 2.55
N LYS A 76 -14.02 12.64 1.54
CA LYS A 76 -13.94 12.22 0.13
C LYS A 76 -12.61 11.56 -0.19
N THR A 77 -11.52 12.11 0.36
CA THR A 77 -10.18 11.55 0.18
C THR A 77 -10.05 10.20 0.89
N ALA A 78 -10.53 10.11 2.13
CA ALA A 78 -10.57 8.85 2.89
C ALA A 78 -11.37 7.77 2.14
N LYS A 79 -12.54 8.12 1.58
CA LYS A 79 -13.34 7.21 0.73
C LYS A 79 -12.56 6.74 -0.50
N GLY A 80 -11.78 7.60 -1.15
CA GLY A 80 -10.96 7.22 -2.31
C GLY A 80 -9.86 6.19 -1.97
N ILE A 81 -9.15 6.40 -0.85
CA ILE A 81 -8.12 5.46 -0.35
C ILE A 81 -8.76 4.11 -0.02
N PHE A 82 -9.89 4.14 0.70
CA PHE A 82 -10.60 2.94 1.09
C PHE A 82 -11.15 2.16 -0.11
N ALA A 83 -11.69 2.84 -1.11
CA ALA A 83 -12.19 2.21 -2.33
C ALA A 83 -11.10 1.42 -3.07
N ILE A 84 -9.91 2.01 -3.24
CA ILE A 84 -8.77 1.31 -3.86
C ILE A 84 -8.29 0.14 -3.02
N THR A 85 -8.27 0.29 -1.69
CA THR A 85 -7.90 -0.81 -0.79
C THR A 85 -8.85 -2.00 -0.94
N ILE A 86 -10.16 -1.75 -1.04
CA ILE A 86 -11.15 -2.80 -1.31
C ILE A 86 -10.92 -3.45 -2.66
N ILE A 87 -10.67 -2.67 -3.71
CA ILE A 87 -10.39 -3.22 -5.05
C ILE A 87 -9.20 -4.16 -4.99
N TYR A 88 -8.08 -3.76 -4.36
CA TYR A 88 -6.92 -4.63 -4.20
C TYR A 88 -7.22 -5.89 -3.38
N ALA A 89 -7.96 -5.76 -2.27
CA ALA A 89 -8.35 -6.89 -1.45
C ALA A 89 -9.18 -7.91 -2.26
N ILE A 90 -10.18 -7.44 -3.00
CA ILE A 90 -11.01 -8.29 -3.87
C ILE A 90 -10.15 -8.92 -4.97
N SER A 91 -9.31 -8.16 -5.67
CA SER A 91 -8.41 -8.69 -6.70
C SER A 91 -7.49 -9.78 -6.15
N SER A 92 -6.93 -9.59 -4.95
CA SER A 92 -6.08 -10.60 -4.30
C SER A 92 -6.85 -11.86 -3.89
N LEU A 93 -8.10 -11.71 -3.43
CA LEU A 93 -8.97 -12.83 -3.08
C LEU A 93 -9.34 -13.65 -4.32
N ILE A 94 -9.71 -12.97 -5.42
CA ILE A 94 -10.01 -13.62 -6.70
C ILE A 94 -8.77 -14.37 -7.20
N PHE A 95 -7.60 -13.74 -7.16
CA PHE A 95 -6.36 -14.36 -7.59
C PHE A 95 -5.97 -15.57 -6.73
N ASN A 96 -6.22 -15.53 -5.42
CA ASN A 96 -5.92 -16.65 -4.52
C ASN A 96 -6.91 -17.82 -4.68
N TYR A 97 -8.17 -17.55 -5.06
CA TYR A 97 -9.20 -18.59 -5.16
C TYR A 97 -9.27 -19.22 -6.56
N PHE A 98 -9.00 -18.46 -7.62
CA PHE A 98 -9.12 -18.91 -9.01
C PHE A 98 -7.76 -19.06 -9.74
N GLY A 99 -6.65 -18.64 -9.13
CA GLY A 99 -5.30 -18.66 -9.71
C GLY A 99 -4.37 -19.73 -9.15
#